data_AF-A0A450X2V1-F1
#
_entry.id   AF-A0A450X2V1-F1
#
_cell.length_a   1.000
_cell.length_b   1.000
_cell.length_c   1.000
_cell.angle_alpha   90.00
_cell.angle_beta   90.00
_cell.angle_gamma   90.00
#
_symmetry.space_group_name_H-M   'P 1'
#
loop_
_entity.id
_entity.type
_entity.pdbx_description
1 polymer ?
#
loop_
_entity_poly.entity_id
_entity_poly.type
_entity_poly.pdbx_seq_one_letter_code
_entity_poly.pdbx_strand_id
1 'polypeptide(L)'
;MFKAEPDSISFLQNALNAAEDHPDILPPSFKNPEFKNDVALFTALSEIGTLIASLASEIDDTRIAVGGEAMQEASQLYTYVKAAAKTTPGLKPIAEQLGERFRQAKKKKKPEAAAE
;
A
#
# COMPACT_ATOMS: atom_id res chain seq x y z
N MET A 1 -11.06 27.02 1.92
CA MET A 1 -11.35 25.90 0.99
C MET A 1 -12.22 24.93 1.74
N PHE A 2 -13.37 24.52 1.18
CA PHE A 2 -14.21 23.50 1.81
C PHE A 2 -13.54 22.14 1.68
N LYS A 3 -13.70 21.28 2.70
CA LYS A 3 -13.11 19.96 2.75
C LYS A 3 -14.23 18.93 2.94
N ALA A 4 -14.23 17.90 2.09
CA ALA A 4 -15.13 16.75 2.19
C ALA A 4 -14.28 15.50 2.36
N GLU A 5 -14.59 14.73 3.40
CA GLU A 5 -14.03 13.42 3.70
C GLU A 5 -15.13 12.36 3.52
N PRO A 6 -14.84 11.05 3.49
CA PRO A 6 -15.87 10.02 3.33
C PRO A 6 -17.06 10.17 4.29
N ASP A 7 -16.81 10.58 5.54
CA ASP A 7 -17.86 10.85 6.54
C ASP A 7 -18.81 12.01 6.15
N SER A 8 -18.42 12.85 5.19
CA SER A 8 -19.23 13.96 4.68
C SER A 8 -20.33 13.49 3.72
N ILE A 9 -20.30 12.23 3.24
CA ILE A 9 -21.29 11.69 2.28
C ILE A 9 -22.72 11.84 2.82
N SER A 10 -22.94 11.52 4.10
CA SER A 10 -24.29 11.60 4.70
C SER A 10 -24.84 13.03 4.67
N PHE A 11 -23.99 14.02 4.96
CA PHE A 11 -24.38 15.43 4.87
C PHE A 11 -24.69 15.84 3.43
N LEU A 12 -23.84 15.46 2.48
CA LEU A 12 -24.00 15.79 1.06
C LEU A 12 -25.27 15.17 0.46
N GLN A 13 -25.58 13.92 0.80
CA GLN A 13 -26.81 13.26 0.39
C GLN A 13 -28.05 13.93 0.99
N ASN A 14 -28.02 14.27 2.28
CA ASN A 14 -29.13 14.99 2.91
C ASN A 14 -29.36 16.37 2.28
N ALA A 15 -28.28 17.09 1.95
CA ALA A 15 -28.35 18.37 1.27
C ALA A 15 -28.93 18.23 -0.16
N LEU A 16 -28.54 17.18 -0.89
CA LEU A 16 -29.11 16.87 -2.20
C LEU A 16 -30.60 16.56 -2.11
N ASN A 17 -31.01 15.72 -1.15
CA ASN A 17 -32.43 15.40 -0.93
C ASN A 17 -33.24 16.67 -0.64
N ALA A 18 -32.75 17.54 0.25
CA ALA A 18 -33.42 18.81 0.53
C ALA A 18 -33.54 19.71 -0.70
N ALA A 19 -32.52 19.74 -1.56
CA ALA A 19 -32.54 20.52 -2.81
C ALA A 19 -33.50 19.93 -3.86
N GLU A 20 -33.68 18.60 -3.90
CA GLU A 20 -34.62 17.93 -4.79
C GLU A 20 -36.08 17.99 -4.29
N ASP A 21 -36.29 17.89 -2.98
CA ASP A 21 -37.62 17.95 -2.35
C ASP A 21 -38.20 19.36 -2.30
N HIS A 22 -37.34 20.39 -2.20
CA HIS A 22 -37.72 21.79 -2.06
C HIS A 22 -37.02 22.68 -3.11
N PRO A 23 -37.28 22.50 -4.42
CA PRO A 23 -36.57 23.24 -5.46
C PRO A 23 -36.84 24.76 -5.45
N ASP A 24 -37.94 25.19 -4.83
CA ASP A 24 -38.36 26.60 -4.71
C ASP A 24 -37.47 27.42 -3.78
N ILE A 25 -36.75 26.79 -2.85
CA ILE A 25 -35.80 27.48 -1.96
C ILE A 25 -34.47 27.81 -2.67
N LEU A 26 -34.23 27.20 -3.83
CA LEU A 26 -32.98 27.35 -4.57
C LEU A 26 -32.98 28.65 -5.37
N PRO A 27 -31.94 29.50 -5.26
CA PRO A 27 -31.83 30.67 -6.10
C PRO A 27 -31.64 30.24 -7.58
N PRO A 28 -32.05 31.05 -8.56
CA PRO A 28 -31.89 30.72 -9.99
C PRO A 28 -30.44 30.46 -10.43
N SER A 29 -29.47 30.98 -9.66
CA SER A 29 -28.04 30.76 -9.90
C SER A 29 -27.53 29.41 -9.38
N PHE A 30 -28.29 28.70 -8.55
CA PHE A 30 -27.89 27.40 -8.02
C PHE A 30 -28.11 26.30 -9.06
N LYS A 31 -27.06 25.53 -9.33
CA LYS A 31 -27.08 24.51 -10.37
C LYS A 31 -27.26 23.13 -9.76
N ASN A 32 -28.51 22.81 -9.43
CA ASN A 32 -28.85 21.52 -8.82
C ASN A 32 -28.35 20.29 -9.62
N PRO A 33 -28.38 20.29 -10.97
CA PRO A 33 -27.81 19.17 -11.74
C PRO A 33 -26.30 18.99 -11.54
N GLU A 34 -25.53 20.08 -11.43
CA GLU A 34 -24.09 20.00 -11.17
C GLU A 34 -23.83 19.47 -9.75
N PHE A 35 -24.57 19.98 -8.75
CA PHE A 35 -24.47 19.51 -7.37
C PHE A 35 -24.77 18.01 -7.25
N LYS A 36 -25.84 17.52 -7.90
CA LYS A 36 -26.18 16.10 -7.94
C LYS A 36 -25.05 15.24 -8.51
N ASN A 37 -24.44 15.69 -9.61
CA ASN A 37 -23.32 14.98 -10.23
C ASN A 37 -22.11 14.93 -9.30
N ASP A 38 -21.80 16.04 -8.62
CA ASP A 38 -20.67 16.11 -7.69
C ASP A 38 -20.87 15.17 -6.49
N VAL A 39 -22.07 15.13 -5.91
CA VAL A 39 -22.39 14.23 -4.79
C VAL A 39 -22.29 12.75 -5.22
N ALA A 40 -22.81 12.42 -6.40
CA ALA A 40 -22.74 11.06 -6.94
C ALA A 40 -21.28 10.64 -7.21
N LEU A 41 -20.50 11.51 -7.85
CA LEU A 41 -19.10 11.25 -8.17
C LEU A 41 -18.27 11.10 -6.89
N PHE A 42 -18.45 11.99 -5.90
CA PHE A 42 -17.74 11.93 -4.63
C PHE A 42 -18.04 10.63 -3.86
N THR A 43 -19.31 10.22 -3.84
CA THR A 43 -19.72 8.95 -3.22
C THR A 43 -19.04 7.77 -3.91
N ALA A 44 -19.11 7.68 -5.24
CA ALA A 44 -18.49 6.59 -5.99
C ALA A 44 -16.96 6.54 -5.81
N LEU A 45 -16.29 7.69 -5.83
CA LEU A 45 -14.83 7.76 -5.64
C LEU A 45 -14.43 7.37 -4.20
N SER A 46 -15.25 7.70 -3.21
CA SER A 46 -15.00 7.31 -1.82
C SER A 46 -15.07 5.79 -1.64
N GLU A 47 -16.09 5.14 -2.21
CA GLU A 47 -16.24 3.68 -2.21
C GLU A 47 -15.07 2.99 -2.92
N ILE A 48 -14.71 3.47 -4.12
CA ILE A 48 -13.56 2.97 -4.88
C ILE A 48 -12.27 3.13 -4.07
N GLY A 49 -12.08 4.27 -3.40
CA GLY A 49 -10.94 4.53 -2.54
C GLY A 49 -10.81 3.51 -1.41
N THR A 50 -11.92 3.19 -0.73
CA THR A 50 -11.96 2.17 0.33
C THR A 50 -11.60 0.79 -0.22
N LEU A 51 -12.15 0.40 -1.38
CA LEU A 51 -11.84 -0.88 -2.02
C LEU A 51 -10.37 -1.01 -2.41
N ILE A 52 -9.79 0.06 -2.98
CA ILE A 52 -8.36 0.10 -3.33
C ILE A 52 -7.48 -0.03 -2.09
N ALA A 53 -7.84 0.65 -0.99
CA ALA A 53 -7.09 0.54 0.27
C ALA A 53 -7.09 -0.90 0.81
N SER A 54 -8.24 -1.58 0.78
CA SER A 54 -8.35 -2.99 1.16
C SER A 54 -7.50 -3.88 0.27
N LEU A 55 -7.62 -3.74 -1.05
CA LEU A 55 -6.85 -4.53 -2.02
C LEU A 55 -5.34 -4.30 -1.87
N ALA A 56 -4.92 -3.06 -1.64
CA ALA A 56 -3.51 -2.72 -1.41
C ALA A 56 -2.96 -3.43 -0.16
N SER A 57 -3.75 -3.53 0.91
CA SER A 57 -3.39 -4.28 2.11
C SER A 57 -3.20 -5.77 1.81
N GLU A 58 -4.15 -6.40 1.12
CA GLU A 58 -4.07 -7.82 0.76
C GLU A 58 -2.88 -8.14 -0.15
N ILE A 59 -2.57 -7.24 -1.08
CA ILE A 59 -1.39 -7.34 -1.95
C ILE A 59 -0.11 -7.27 -1.11
N ASP A 60 -0.01 -6.36 -0.14
CA ASP A 60 1.18 -6.24 0.70
C ASP A 60 1.35 -7.44 1.64
N ASP A 61 0.26 -7.93 2.23
CA ASP A 61 0.26 -9.16 3.04
C ASP A 61 0.78 -10.35 2.23
N THR A 62 0.25 -10.52 1.00
CA THR A 62 0.70 -11.57 0.08
C THR A 62 2.18 -11.41 -0.27
N ARG A 63 2.59 -10.18 -0.59
CA ARG A 63 3.99 -9.86 -0.94
C ARG A 63 4.95 -10.17 0.21
N ILE A 64 4.56 -9.87 1.45
CA ILE A 64 5.34 -10.19 2.64
C ILE A 64 5.43 -11.70 2.83
N ALA A 65 4.32 -12.42 2.72
CA ALA A 65 4.28 -13.87 2.88
C ALA A 65 5.20 -14.58 1.87
N VAL A 66 4.99 -14.33 0.57
CA VAL A 66 5.79 -14.96 -0.51
C VAL A 66 7.25 -14.51 -0.46
N GLY A 67 7.50 -13.25 -0.06
CA GLY A 67 8.86 -12.74 0.12
C GLY A 67 9.60 -13.44 1.27
N GLY A 68 8.91 -13.79 2.35
CA GLY A 68 9.45 -14.57 3.47
C GLY A 68 9.86 -15.97 3.04
N GLU A 69 8.98 -16.67 2.33
CA GLU A 69 9.23 -18.02 1.79
C GLU A 69 10.41 -18.02 0.81
N ALA A 70 10.39 -17.13 -0.18
CA ALA A 70 11.48 -16.98 -1.14
C ALA A 70 12.81 -16.68 -0.44
N MET A 71 12.79 -15.89 0.65
CA MET A 71 14.00 -15.59 1.40
C MET A 71 14.54 -16.78 2.19
N GLN A 72 13.65 -17.64 2.71
CA GLN A 72 14.04 -18.88 3.36
C GLN A 72 14.73 -19.82 2.36
N GLU A 73 14.11 -20.03 1.20
CA GLU A 73 14.67 -20.87 0.13
C GLU A 73 16.01 -20.35 -0.38
N ALA A 74 16.13 -19.04 -0.63
CA ALA A 74 17.39 -18.43 -1.04
C ALA A 74 18.50 -18.61 0.02
N SER A 75 18.15 -18.62 1.31
CA SER A 75 19.11 -18.86 2.40
C SER A 75 19.58 -20.33 2.44
N GLN A 76 18.68 -21.28 2.15
CA GLN A 76 19.04 -22.69 2.00
C GLN A 76 19.93 -22.90 0.77
N LEU A 77 19.57 -22.30 -0.37
CA LEU A 77 20.39 -22.35 -1.58
C LEU A 77 21.79 -21.80 -1.35
N TYR A 78 21.93 -20.67 -0.65
CA TYR A 78 23.24 -20.15 -0.26
C TYR A 78 24.07 -21.18 0.53
N THR A 79 23.43 -21.92 1.45
CA THR A 79 24.10 -22.97 2.23
C THR A 79 24.63 -24.08 1.32
N TYR A 80 23.82 -24.53 0.35
CA TYR A 80 24.24 -25.53 -0.64
C TYR A 80 25.37 -25.03 -1.53
N VAL A 81 25.24 -23.82 -2.08
CA VAL A 81 26.27 -23.20 -2.94
C VAL A 81 27.58 -23.04 -2.17
N LYS A 82 27.53 -22.62 -0.90
CA LYS A 82 28.71 -22.50 -0.05
C LYS A 82 29.37 -23.86 0.24
N ALA A 83 28.57 -24.92 0.43
CA ALA A 83 29.10 -26.27 0.61
C ALA A 83 29.77 -26.77 -0.68
N ALA A 84 29.11 -26.64 -1.83
CA ALA A 84 29.59 -27.06 -3.13
C ALA A 84 30.81 -26.25 -3.61
N ALA A 85 30.95 -24.98 -3.22
CA ALA A 85 32.12 -24.14 -3.54
C ALA A 85 33.45 -24.67 -2.99
N LYS A 86 33.43 -25.65 -2.08
CA LYS A 86 34.62 -26.34 -1.59
C LYS A 86 35.18 -27.35 -2.61
N THR A 87 34.32 -27.93 -3.43
CA THR A 87 34.67 -29.07 -4.31
C THR A 87 34.47 -28.75 -5.79
N THR A 88 33.57 -27.81 -6.12
CA THR A 88 33.20 -27.46 -7.49
C THR A 88 33.83 -26.12 -7.89
N PRO A 89 34.71 -26.10 -8.92
CA PRO A 89 35.26 -24.87 -9.48
C PRO A 89 34.16 -23.92 -9.97
N GLY A 90 34.38 -22.61 -9.84
CA GLY A 90 33.45 -21.57 -10.32
C GLY A 90 32.32 -21.18 -9.35
N LEU A 91 32.05 -21.95 -8.29
CA LEU A 91 30.98 -21.62 -7.32
C LEU A 91 31.40 -20.66 -6.20
N LYS A 92 32.70 -20.50 -5.94
CA LYS A 92 33.23 -19.54 -4.94
C LYS A 92 32.72 -18.10 -5.13
N PRO A 93 32.81 -17.47 -6.31
CA PRO A 93 32.31 -16.11 -6.49
C PRO A 93 30.80 -15.99 -6.26
N ILE A 94 30.02 -17.02 -6.64
CA ILE A 94 28.57 -17.05 -6.41
C ILE A 94 28.25 -17.13 -4.92
N ALA A 95 28.97 -17.96 -4.16
CA ALA A 95 28.84 -18.02 -2.70
C ALA A 95 29.15 -16.67 -2.04
N GLU A 96 30.22 -16.00 -2.46
CA GLU A 96 30.60 -14.69 -1.92
C GLU A 96 29.54 -13.62 -2.19
N GLN A 97 29.01 -13.58 -3.41
CA GLN A 97 27.94 -12.66 -3.82
C GLN A 97 26.68 -12.86 -2.99
N LEU A 98 26.19 -14.10 -2.85
CA LEU A 98 25.02 -14.40 -2.01
C LEU A 98 25.29 -14.07 -0.52
N GLY A 99 26.54 -14.25 -0.08
CA GLY A 99 26.98 -13.93 1.28
C GLY A 99 27.01 -12.44 1.62
N GLU A 100 27.04 -11.53 0.63
CA GLU A 100 27.02 -10.07 0.88
C GLU A 100 25.77 -9.62 1.63
N ARG A 101 24.61 -10.22 1.34
CA ARG A 101 23.34 -9.91 2.03
C ARG A 101 23.46 -10.07 3.55
N PHE A 102 24.09 -11.15 4.01
CA PHE A 102 24.27 -11.42 5.44
C PHE A 102 25.30 -10.49 6.08
N ARG A 103 26.33 -10.06 5.32
CA ARG A 103 27.30 -9.05 5.78
C ARG A 103 26.62 -7.70 5.97
N GLN A 104 25.77 -7.29 5.04
CA GLN A 104 25.00 -6.04 5.13
C GLN A 104 24.00 -6.09 6.29
N ALA A 105 23.31 -7.23 6.49
CA ALA A 105 22.41 -7.42 7.63
C ALA A 105 23.15 -7.30 8.98
N LYS A 106 24.37 -7.85 9.10
CA LYS A 106 25.20 -7.70 10.31
C LYS A 106 25.68 -6.27 10.53
N LYS A 107 26.00 -5.53 9.46
CA LYS A 107 26.38 -4.11 9.55
C LYS A 107 25.23 -3.24 10.05
N LYS A 108 23.99 -3.49 9.61
CA LYS A 108 22.79 -2.76 10.09
C LYS A 108 22.45 -3.03 11.56
N LYS A 109 22.84 -4.18 12.13
CA LYS A 109 22.66 -4.48 13.56
C LYS A 109 23.72 -3.86 14.49
N LYS A 110 24.82 -3.32 13.95
CA LYS A 110 25.95 -2.81 14.74
C LYS A 110 25.95 -1.31 15.13
N PRO A 111 25.10 -0.40 14.62
CA PRO A 111 25.20 1.01 15.00
C PRO A 111 24.08 1.42 15.98
N GLU A 112 24.08 0.92 17.21
CA GLU A 112 23.42 1.54 18.38
C GLU A 112 23.78 0.81 19.70
N ALA A 113 25.07 0.58 19.96
CA ALA A 113 25.53 0.06 21.26
C ALA A 113 26.81 0.75 21.75
N ALA A 114 27.11 1.92 21.18
CA ALA A 114 28.29 2.71 21.54
C ALA A 114 27.93 4.20 21.50
N ALA A 115 26.97 4.59 22.34
CA ALA A 115 26.73 5.98 22.74
C ALA A 115 25.90 5.95 24.04
N GLU A 116 26.58 5.65 25.14
CA GLU A 116 26.18 6.10 26.49
C GLU A 116 27.41 6.73 27.13
#